data_AF-A0A7C5NEI7-F1
#
_entry.id   AF-A0A7C5NEI7-F1
#
_cell.length_a   1.000
_cell.length_b   1.000
_cell.length_c   1.000
_cell.angle_alpha   90.00
_cell.angle_beta   90.00
_cell.angle_gamma   90.00
#
_symmetry.space_group_name_H-M   'P 1'
#
loop_
_entity.id
_entity.type
_entity.pdbx_description
1 polymer ?
#
loop_
_entity_poly.entity_id
_entity_poly.type
_entity_poly.pdbx_seq_one_letter_code
_entity_poly.pdbx_strand_id
1 'polypeptide(L)'
;IQVEFDPRIVQSYRLIGYENRDVADEDFRNDKVDAGEIGAGHDVTALYDVVLKGRPSRDRSPVIVRVRHKKPQGHRAVEMAVRMSPDDLSTSFASAPASYRFAVGVVGFAEVLRKSPHAKSWSLATVERIVDQARWGQREQNELLALVRTARRLSPEPKRGGPAIMAK
;
A
#
# COMPACT_ATOMS: atom_id res chain seq x y z
N ILE A 1 -4.59 15.28 -1.58
CA ILE A 1 -5.59 14.20 -1.31
C ILE A 1 -5.67 14.03 0.20
N GLN A 2 -6.84 13.72 0.78
CA GLN A 2 -6.98 13.38 2.19
C GLN A 2 -7.58 11.99 2.34
N VAL A 3 -7.09 11.21 3.30
CA VAL A 3 -7.59 9.87 3.61
C VAL A 3 -7.98 9.83 5.08
N GLU A 4 -9.26 9.61 5.35
CA GLU A 4 -9.82 9.52 6.68
C GLU A 4 -10.03 8.05 7.05
N PHE A 5 -9.59 7.65 8.24
CA PHE A 5 -9.78 6.31 8.79
C PHE A 5 -10.75 6.38 9.98
N ASP A 6 -11.78 5.52 10.00
CA ASP A 6 -12.73 5.51 11.12
C ASP A 6 -12.08 4.85 12.35
N PRO A 7 -11.81 5.58 13.45
CA PRO A 7 -11.11 5.05 14.62
C PRO A 7 -11.90 3.97 15.37
N ARG A 8 -13.20 3.79 15.07
CA ARG A 8 -14.03 2.74 15.67
C ARG A 8 -13.82 1.40 14.96
N ILE A 9 -13.32 1.42 13.72
CA ILE A 9 -13.07 0.24 12.89
C ILE A 9 -11.58 0.00 12.70
N VAL A 10 -10.83 1.06 12.45
CA VAL A 10 -9.39 1.03 12.18
C VAL A 10 -8.64 1.13 13.51
N GLN A 11 -7.74 0.17 13.76
CA GLN A 11 -6.88 0.13 14.92
C GLN A 11 -5.63 0.98 14.72
N SER A 12 -4.99 0.82 13.58
CA SER A 12 -3.78 1.55 13.19
C SER A 12 -3.64 1.53 11.68
N TYR A 13 -2.96 2.51 11.12
CA TYR A 13 -2.61 2.55 9.71
C TYR A 13 -1.23 3.17 9.52
N ARG A 14 -0.58 2.89 8.39
CA ARG A 14 0.61 3.61 7.94
C ARG A 14 0.56 3.83 6.43
N LEU A 15 0.97 5.01 6.00
CA LEU A 15 1.26 5.30 4.60
C LEU A 15 2.60 4.65 4.22
N ILE A 16 2.69 4.08 3.02
CA ILE A 16 3.89 3.45 2.50
C ILE A 16 4.35 4.17 1.24
N GLY A 17 5.62 4.57 1.21
CA GLY A 17 6.30 5.14 0.03
C GLY A 17 6.03 6.63 -0.22
N TYR A 18 5.19 7.27 0.59
CA TYR A 18 4.87 8.70 0.54
C TYR A 18 4.93 9.36 1.93
N GLU A 19 5.68 8.78 2.85
CA GLU A 19 5.75 9.18 4.27
C GLU A 19 6.20 10.65 4.43
N ASN A 20 7.00 11.18 3.51
CA ASN A 20 7.50 12.55 3.52
C ASN A 20 6.50 13.61 3.00
N ARG A 21 5.28 13.21 2.63
CA ARG A 21 4.23 14.10 2.08
C ARG A 21 2.94 14.09 2.92
N ASP A 22 3.01 13.64 4.16
CA ASP A 22 1.85 13.66 5.04
C ASP A 22 1.51 15.11 5.42
N VAL A 23 0.33 15.58 5.00
CA VAL A 23 -0.18 16.92 5.29
C VAL A 23 -1.16 16.77 6.45
N ALA A 24 -1.02 17.62 7.47
CA ALA A 24 -1.93 17.60 8.61
C ALA A 24 -3.39 17.78 8.16
N ASP A 25 -4.31 17.02 8.76
CA ASP A 25 -5.74 17.04 8.42
C ASP A 25 -6.36 18.45 8.50
N GLU A 26 -5.86 19.28 9.41
CA GLU A 26 -6.28 20.67 9.65
C GLU A 26 -5.89 21.59 8.49
N ASP A 27 -4.79 21.29 7.80
CA ASP A 27 -4.24 22.08 6.71
C ASP A 27 -4.82 21.70 5.34
N PHE A 28 -5.55 20.58 5.23
CA PHE A 28 -6.08 20.11 3.94
C PHE A 28 -7.01 21.12 3.24
N ARG A 29 -7.68 21.98 4.00
CA ARG A 29 -8.59 23.02 3.47
C ARG A 29 -7.91 24.39 3.31
N ASN A 30 -6.64 24.51 3.69
CA ASN A 30 -5.88 25.74 3.60
C ASN A 30 -5.20 25.84 2.23
N ASP A 31 -5.77 26.63 1.32
CA ASP A 31 -5.24 26.82 -0.03
C ASP A 31 -3.85 27.50 -0.07
N LYS A 32 -3.29 27.90 1.09
CA LYS A 32 -1.92 28.43 1.22
C LYS A 32 -0.87 27.35 1.51
N VAL A 33 -1.28 26.13 1.84
CA VAL A 33 -0.38 25.01 2.13
C VAL A 33 -0.21 24.18 0.85
N ASP A 34 1.04 23.98 0.42
CA ASP A 34 1.33 23.09 -0.71
C ASP A 34 1.14 21.65 -0.28
N ALA A 35 -0.07 21.14 -0.50
CA ALA A 35 -0.46 19.78 -0.16
C ALA A 35 -0.08 18.75 -1.26
N GLY A 36 0.78 19.13 -2.21
CA GLY A 36 1.10 18.32 -3.39
C GLY A 36 -0.04 18.35 -4.40
N GLU A 37 -0.02 19.33 -5.30
CA GLU A 37 -0.98 19.42 -6.40
C GLU A 37 -0.82 18.23 -7.37
N ILE A 38 -1.93 17.59 -7.75
CA ILE A 38 -1.96 16.60 -8.83
C ILE A 38 -2.45 17.31 -10.09
N GLY A 39 -1.53 17.55 -11.01
CA GLY A 39 -1.84 18.14 -12.31
C GLY A 39 -2.68 17.22 -13.21
N ALA A 40 -3.34 17.80 -14.20
CA ALA A 40 -4.06 17.03 -15.21
C ALA A 40 -3.11 16.06 -15.94
N GLY A 41 -3.51 14.79 -16.05
CA GLY A 41 -2.70 13.74 -16.70
C GLY A 41 -1.71 13.03 -15.77
N HIS A 42 -1.69 13.34 -14.47
CA HIS A 42 -0.89 12.60 -13.49
C HIS A 42 -1.74 11.62 -12.69
N ASP A 43 -1.27 10.38 -12.60
CA ASP A 43 -1.82 9.36 -11.72
C ASP A 43 -0.95 9.23 -10.46
N VAL A 44 -1.61 9.09 -9.31
CA VAL A 44 -0.94 8.89 -8.02
C VAL A 44 -1.49 7.65 -7.36
N THR A 45 -0.59 6.77 -6.92
CA THR A 45 -0.94 5.59 -6.12
C THR A 45 -0.36 5.76 -4.72
N ALA A 46 -1.23 5.80 -3.70
CA ALA A 46 -0.82 5.71 -2.30
C ALA A 46 -1.24 4.34 -1.76
N LEU A 47 -0.33 3.68 -1.03
CA LEU A 47 -0.61 2.40 -0.40
C LEU A 47 -0.60 2.57 1.12
N TYR A 48 -1.65 2.09 1.76
CA TYR A 48 -1.77 2.06 3.21
C TYR A 48 -1.77 0.61 3.71
N ASP A 49 -1.05 0.37 4.79
CA ASP A 49 -1.14 -0.86 5.58
C ASP A 49 -2.03 -0.56 6.78
N VAL A 50 -3.18 -1.22 6.84
CA VAL A 50 -4.30 -0.90 7.74
C VAL A 50 -4.64 -2.13 8.58
N VAL A 51 -4.65 -1.94 9.90
CA VAL A 51 -5.09 -2.95 10.86
C VAL A 51 -6.50 -2.62 11.31
N LEU A 52 -7.43 -3.57 11.16
CA LEU A 52 -8.82 -3.42 11.58
C LEU A 52 -9.02 -4.04 12.97
N LYS A 53 -9.87 -3.43 13.79
CA LYS A 53 -10.30 -3.95 15.10
C LYS A 53 -11.19 -5.20 14.98
N GLY A 54 -11.67 -5.49 13.78
CA GLY A 54 -12.58 -6.59 13.47
C GLY A 54 -13.14 -6.45 12.05
N ARG A 55 -14.12 -7.26 11.71
CA ARG A 55 -14.79 -7.17 10.40
C ARG A 55 -15.75 -5.96 10.39
N PRO A 56 -15.60 -5.00 9.47
CA PRO A 56 -16.47 -3.83 9.44
C PRO A 56 -17.92 -4.19 9.08
N SER A 57 -18.88 -3.51 9.73
CA SER A 57 -20.30 -3.58 9.39
C SER A 57 -20.57 -2.85 8.07
N ARG A 58 -21.51 -3.36 7.26
CA ARG A 58 -21.89 -2.76 5.96
C ARG A 58 -22.26 -1.29 6.03
N ASP A 59 -22.77 -0.86 7.17
CA ASP A 59 -23.34 0.48 7.38
C ASP A 59 -22.27 1.55 7.61
N ARG A 60 -20.99 1.16 7.66
CA ARG A 60 -19.89 2.05 8.01
C ARG A 60 -18.64 1.79 7.19
N SER A 61 -18.21 2.84 6.50
CA SER A 61 -17.00 2.83 5.71
C SER A 61 -15.75 2.86 6.63
N PRO A 62 -14.78 1.94 6.46
CA PRO A 62 -13.53 2.00 7.21
C PRO A 62 -12.63 3.16 6.77
N VAL A 63 -12.74 3.58 5.49
CA VAL A 63 -11.87 4.55 4.84
C VAL A 63 -12.66 5.47 3.92
N ILE A 64 -12.46 6.78 4.05
CA ILE A 64 -13.01 7.79 3.15
C ILE A 64 -11.85 8.53 2.49
N VAL A 65 -11.81 8.55 1.16
CA VAL A 65 -10.83 9.31 0.39
C VAL A 65 -11.47 10.58 -0.13
N ARG A 66 -10.89 11.73 0.20
CA ARG A 66 -11.30 13.04 -0.31
C ARG A 66 -10.28 13.60 -1.28
N VAL A 67 -10.78 14.02 -2.44
CA VAL A 67 -9.97 14.65 -3.48
C VAL A 67 -10.51 16.05 -3.73
N ARG A 68 -9.66 17.04 -3.48
CA ARG A 68 -9.90 18.43 -3.90
C ARG A 68 -9.20 18.68 -5.23
N HIS A 69 -9.92 19.23 -6.20
CA HIS A 69 -9.37 19.59 -7.50
C HIS A 69 -9.99 20.89 -8.02
N LYS A 70 -9.28 21.61 -8.89
CA LYS A 70 -9.80 22.75 -9.64
C LYS A 70 -10.22 22.28 -11.04
N LYS A 71 -11.26 22.88 -11.61
CA LYS A 71 -11.58 22.68 -13.03
C LYS A 71 -10.49 23.34 -13.90
N PRO A 72 -10.26 22.90 -15.16
CA PRO A 72 -9.18 23.43 -16.02
C PRO A 72 -9.13 24.95 -16.17
N GLN A 73 -10.27 25.65 -15.99
CA GLN A 73 -10.39 27.11 -16.06
C GLN A 73 -11.04 27.70 -14.79
N GLY A 74 -11.20 26.91 -13.73
CA GLY A 74 -11.88 27.31 -12.51
C GLY A 74 -10.89 27.73 -11.43
N HIS A 75 -11.17 28.84 -10.75
CA HIS A 75 -10.36 29.30 -9.61
C HIS A 75 -10.81 28.68 -8.28
N ARG A 76 -11.99 28.06 -8.25
CA ARG A 76 -12.57 27.44 -7.06
C ARG A 76 -12.29 25.93 -7.06
N ALA A 77 -11.75 25.44 -5.95
CA ALA A 77 -11.60 24.01 -5.72
C ALA A 77 -12.98 23.37 -5.44
N VAL A 78 -13.19 22.17 -5.97
CA VAL A 78 -14.32 21.29 -5.64
C VAL A 78 -13.79 20.04 -4.94
N GLU A 79 -14.59 19.49 -4.03
CA GLU A 79 -14.24 18.29 -3.26
C GLU A 79 -15.13 17.12 -3.70
N MET A 80 -14.50 15.96 -3.91
CA MET A 80 -15.15 14.68 -4.14
C MET A 80 -14.77 13.72 -3.01
N ALA A 81 -15.72 12.92 -2.53
CA ALA A 81 -15.49 11.90 -1.52
C ALA A 81 -15.82 10.51 -2.08
N VAL A 82 -14.88 9.59 -1.94
CA VAL A 82 -15.04 8.16 -2.26
C VAL A 82 -15.02 7.40 -0.94
N ARG A 83 -16.06 6.60 -0.70
CA ARG A 83 -16.17 5.78 0.51
C ARG A 83 -15.89 4.34 0.15
N MET A 84 -14.99 3.71 0.91
CA MET A 84 -14.73 2.28 0.77
C MET A 84 -15.89 1.49 1.38
N SER A 85 -16.47 0.56 0.64
CA SER A 85 -17.43 -0.39 1.17
C SER A 85 -16.68 -1.54 1.87
N PRO A 86 -17.20 -2.07 2.99
CA PRO A 86 -16.72 -3.34 3.55
C PRO A 86 -16.71 -4.49 2.55
N ASP A 87 -17.59 -4.46 1.54
CA ASP A 87 -17.63 -5.47 0.47
C ASP A 87 -16.49 -5.32 -0.55
N ASP A 88 -15.77 -4.18 -0.55
CA ASP A 88 -14.56 -3.99 -1.37
C ASP A 88 -13.35 -4.77 -0.81
N LEU A 89 -13.45 -5.26 0.44
CA LEU A 89 -12.42 -6.08 1.06
C LEU A 89 -12.44 -7.50 0.48
N SER A 90 -11.31 -7.89 -0.10
CA SER A 90 -11.10 -9.28 -0.53
C SER A 90 -11.08 -10.23 0.67
N THR A 91 -11.75 -11.37 0.55
CA THR A 91 -11.82 -12.39 1.63
C THR A 91 -10.47 -13.04 1.92
N SER A 92 -9.55 -13.01 0.95
CA SER A 92 -8.19 -13.49 1.09
C SER A 92 -7.23 -12.65 0.23
N PHE A 93 -5.93 -12.72 0.53
CA PHE A 93 -4.92 -12.11 -0.33
C PHE A 93 -4.92 -12.72 -1.74
N ALA A 94 -5.14 -14.03 -1.86
CA ALA A 94 -5.14 -14.73 -3.15
C ALA A 94 -6.30 -14.30 -4.07
N SER A 95 -7.46 -13.93 -3.49
CA SER A 95 -8.62 -13.46 -4.24
C SER A 95 -8.57 -11.97 -4.59
N ALA A 96 -7.61 -11.21 -4.03
CA ALA A 96 -7.46 -9.80 -4.35
C ALA A 96 -7.05 -9.58 -5.82
N PRO A 97 -7.38 -8.44 -6.46
CA PRO A 97 -6.99 -8.17 -7.84
C PRO A 97 -5.48 -8.33 -8.08
N ALA A 98 -5.10 -8.81 -9.27
CA ALA A 98 -3.69 -9.01 -9.64
C ALA A 98 -2.88 -7.71 -9.47
N SER A 99 -3.45 -6.56 -9.83
CA SER A 99 -2.84 -5.24 -9.63
C SER A 99 -2.54 -4.94 -8.16
N TYR A 100 -3.47 -5.24 -7.26
CA TYR A 100 -3.28 -5.06 -5.82
C TYR A 100 -2.18 -5.98 -5.28
N ARG A 101 -2.21 -7.28 -5.62
CA ARG A 101 -1.18 -8.24 -5.20
C ARG A 101 0.20 -7.84 -5.74
N PHE A 102 0.27 -7.34 -6.97
CA PHE A 102 1.50 -6.86 -7.57
C PHE A 102 2.04 -5.62 -6.83
N ALA A 103 1.20 -4.64 -6.51
CA ALA A 103 1.57 -3.47 -5.72
C ALA A 103 2.10 -3.85 -4.32
N VAL A 104 1.47 -4.84 -3.67
CA VAL A 104 1.96 -5.41 -2.42
C VAL A 104 3.33 -6.09 -2.59
N GLY A 105 3.57 -6.75 -3.73
CA GLY A 105 4.89 -7.30 -4.08
C GLY A 105 5.96 -6.21 -4.24
N VAL A 106 5.64 -5.10 -4.90
CA VAL A 106 6.53 -3.92 -5.03
C VAL A 106 6.88 -3.36 -3.65
N VAL A 107 5.88 -3.15 -2.81
CA VAL A 107 6.07 -2.65 -1.44
C VAL A 107 6.92 -3.62 -0.63
N GLY A 108 6.58 -4.91 -0.64
CA GLY A 108 7.34 -5.94 0.06
C GLY A 108 8.81 -5.97 -0.37
N PHE A 109 9.08 -5.78 -1.67
CA PHE A 109 10.45 -5.69 -2.16
C PHE A 109 11.19 -4.49 -1.58
N ALA A 110 10.59 -3.30 -1.66
CA ALA A 110 11.18 -2.07 -1.14
C ALA A 110 11.42 -2.14 0.38
N GLU A 111 10.45 -2.65 1.14
CA GLU A 111 10.51 -2.86 2.59
C GLU A 111 11.67 -3.77 3.00
N VAL A 112 11.89 -4.86 2.27
CA VAL A 112 13.01 -5.78 2.51
C VAL A 112 14.35 -5.11 2.20
N LEU A 113 14.49 -4.44 1.05
CA LEU A 113 15.75 -3.79 0.66
C LEU A 113 16.15 -2.67 1.62
N ARG A 114 15.18 -1.88 2.09
CA ARG A 114 15.41 -0.80 3.07
C ARG A 114 15.55 -1.29 4.51
N LYS A 115 15.51 -2.60 4.75
CA LYS A 115 15.58 -3.24 6.08
C LYS A 115 14.55 -2.66 7.06
N SER A 116 13.33 -2.45 6.57
CA SER A 116 12.26 -1.87 7.35
C SER A 116 11.92 -2.71 8.59
N PRO A 117 11.58 -2.09 9.74
CA PRO A 117 11.07 -2.83 10.90
C PRO A 117 9.75 -3.56 10.60
N HIS A 118 9.01 -3.14 9.57
CA HIS A 118 7.78 -3.80 9.11
C HIS A 118 8.05 -4.98 8.16
N ALA A 119 9.29 -5.17 7.72
CA ALA A 119 9.70 -6.25 6.82
C ALA A 119 10.12 -7.54 7.54
N LYS A 120 10.03 -7.61 8.88
CA LYS A 120 10.57 -8.74 9.67
C LYS A 120 10.01 -10.11 9.26
N SER A 121 8.75 -10.16 8.82
CA SER A 121 8.09 -11.36 8.33
C SER A 121 8.25 -11.59 6.82
N TRP A 122 8.85 -10.64 6.10
CA TRP A 122 9.03 -10.70 4.66
C TRP A 122 10.34 -11.38 4.30
N SER A 123 10.29 -12.19 3.23
CA SER A 123 11.45 -12.84 2.60
C SER A 123 11.48 -12.48 1.12
N LEU A 124 12.67 -12.41 0.53
CA LEU A 124 12.79 -12.18 -0.92
C LEU A 124 12.13 -13.33 -1.71
N ALA A 125 12.10 -14.55 -1.15
CA ALA A 125 11.35 -15.67 -1.70
C ALA A 125 9.83 -15.43 -1.70
N THR A 126 9.27 -14.83 -0.65
CA THR A 126 7.85 -14.46 -0.59
C THR A 126 7.51 -13.37 -1.59
N VAL A 127 8.35 -12.34 -1.68
CA VAL A 127 8.22 -11.25 -2.65
C VAL A 127 8.24 -11.82 -4.07
N GLU A 128 9.21 -12.68 -4.39
CA GLU A 128 9.32 -13.31 -5.71
C GLU A 128 8.03 -14.04 -6.10
N ARG A 129 7.51 -14.88 -5.19
CA ARG A 129 6.27 -15.63 -5.43
C ARG A 129 5.08 -14.70 -5.67
N ILE A 130 4.92 -13.66 -4.84
CA ILE A 130 3.81 -12.70 -4.98
C ILE A 130 3.88 -11.98 -6.32
N VAL A 131 5.06 -11.43 -6.65
CA VAL A 131 5.28 -10.71 -7.91
C VAL A 131 5.00 -11.65 -9.07
N ASP A 132 5.59 -12.84 -9.10
CA ASP A 132 5.44 -13.81 -10.19
C ASP A 132 3.97 -14.22 -10.44
N GLN A 133 3.21 -14.49 -9.38
CA GLN A 133 1.79 -14.86 -9.45
C GLN A 133 0.84 -13.69 -9.78
N ALA A 134 1.32 -12.45 -9.70
CA ALA A 134 0.49 -11.26 -9.85
C ALA A 134 0.72 -10.49 -11.16
N ARG A 135 1.72 -10.86 -11.98
CA ARG A 135 1.97 -10.21 -13.28
C ARG A 135 0.85 -10.52 -14.28
N TRP A 136 0.63 -9.60 -15.21
CA TRP A 136 -0.29 -9.72 -16.34
C TRP A 136 0.38 -9.40 -17.68
N GLY A 137 1.70 -9.61 -17.77
CA GLY A 137 2.45 -9.60 -19.02
C GLY A 137 3.11 -8.28 -19.41
N GLN A 138 3.08 -7.26 -18.54
CA GLN A 138 3.75 -5.98 -18.82
C GLN A 138 5.28 -6.09 -18.67
N ARG A 139 6.02 -5.33 -19.48
CA ARG A 139 7.49 -5.38 -19.53
C ARG A 139 8.12 -5.06 -18.16
N GLU A 140 7.62 -4.02 -17.52
CA GLU A 140 8.11 -3.50 -16.24
C GLU A 140 7.90 -4.53 -15.11
N GLN A 141 6.85 -5.35 -15.22
CA GLN A 141 6.58 -6.42 -14.26
C GLN A 141 7.59 -7.56 -14.36
N ASN A 142 8.01 -7.87 -15.58
CA ASN A 142 9.03 -8.89 -15.84
C ASN A 142 10.39 -8.40 -15.36
N GLU A 143 10.68 -7.13 -15.56
CA GLU A 143 11.89 -6.48 -15.07
C GLU A 143 11.93 -6.46 -13.53
N LEU A 144 10.83 -6.10 -12.86
CA LEU A 144 10.75 -6.18 -11.40
C LEU A 144 11.04 -7.59 -10.90
N LEU A 145 10.46 -8.62 -11.51
CA LEU A 145 10.72 -10.01 -11.13
C LEU A 145 12.21 -10.38 -11.30
N ALA A 146 12.86 -9.92 -12.37
CA ALA A 146 14.28 -10.13 -12.58
C ALA A 146 15.13 -9.45 -11.49
N LEU A 147 14.76 -8.25 -11.06
CA LEU A 147 15.41 -7.53 -9.97
C LEU A 147 15.24 -8.27 -8.64
N VAL A 148 14.02 -8.72 -8.31
CA VAL A 148 13.74 -9.50 -7.09
C VAL A 148 14.60 -10.78 -7.05
N ARG A 149 14.65 -11.52 -8.17
CA ARG A 149 15.49 -12.72 -8.29
C ARG A 149 16.97 -12.42 -8.11
N THR A 150 17.43 -11.29 -8.65
CA THR A 150 18.82 -10.84 -8.52
C THR A 150 19.14 -10.51 -7.07
N ALA A 151 18.30 -9.71 -6.41
CA ALA A 151 18.45 -9.40 -4.99
C ALA A 151 18.51 -10.66 -4.12
N ARG A 152 17.65 -11.65 -4.42
CA ARG A 152 17.62 -12.93 -3.70
C ARG A 152 18.92 -13.73 -3.84
N ARG A 153 19.53 -13.73 -5.03
CA ARG A 153 20.82 -14.39 -5.26
C ARG A 153 21.96 -13.70 -4.51
N LEU A 154 21.92 -12.36 -4.45
CA LEU A 154 22.95 -11.54 -3.79
C LEU A 154 22.79 -11.49 -2.26
N SER A 155 21.60 -11.77 -1.75
CA SER A 155 21.27 -11.79 -0.32
C SER A 155 20.89 -13.20 0.12
N PRO A 156 21.85 -14.13 0.26
CA PRO A 156 21.56 -15.46 0.75
C PRO A 156 20.93 -15.34 2.15
N GLU A 157 19.65 -15.72 2.26
CA GLU A 157 18.97 -15.75 3.56
C GLU A 157 19.74 -16.69 4.50
N PRO A 158 19.93 -16.33 5.78
CA PRO A 158 20.49 -17.28 6.73
C PRO A 158 19.60 -18.52 6.74
N LYS A 159 20.21 -19.70 6.54
CA LYS A 159 19.53 -20.99 6.66
C LYS A 159 18.79 -20.99 8.00
N ARG A 160 17.45 -20.88 7.99
CA ARG A 160 16.66 -21.13 9.20
C ARG A 160 16.91 -22.59 9.55
N GLY A 161 17.69 -22.81 10.61
CA GLY A 161 18.04 -24.14 11.10
C GLY A 161 16.77 -24.98 11.27
N GLY A 162 16.82 -26.23 10.81
CA GLY A 162 15.79 -27.22 11.08
C GLY A 162 15.59 -27.41 12.58
N PRO A 163 14.50 -28.07 13.00
CA PRO A 163 14.17 -28.23 14.41
C PRO A 163 15.35 -28.87 15.14
N ALA A 164 15.90 -28.14 16.10
CA ALA A 164 16.78 -28.71 17.09
C ALA A 164 15.95 -29.71 17.91
N ILE A 165 16.12 -31.00 17.60
CA ILE A 165 15.70 -32.08 18.50
C ILE A 165 16.58 -31.94 19.73
N MET A 166 16.13 -31.20 20.73
CA MET A 166 16.66 -31.33 22.08
C MET A 166 15.92 -32.48 22.75
N ALA A 167 16.49 -33.67 22.59
CA ALA A 167 16.32 -34.72 23.58
C ALA A 167 17.14 -34.35 24.81
N LYS A 168 16.45 -34.14 25.93
CA LYS A 168 16.84 -34.60 27.27
C LYS A 168 15.64 -34.47 28.20
#